data_AF-A0A8H4LX28-F1
#
_entry.id   AF-A0A8H4LX28-F1
#
_cell.length_a   1.000
_cell.length_b   1.000
_cell.length_c   1.000
_cell.angle_alpha   90.00
_cell.angle_beta   90.00
_cell.angle_gamma   90.00
#
_symmetry.space_group_name_H-M   'P 1'
#
loop_
_entity.id
_entity.type
_entity.pdbx_description
1 polymer ?
#
loop_
_entity_poly.entity_id
_entity_poly.type
_entity_poly.pdbx_seq_one_letter_code
_entity_poly.pdbx_strand_id
1 'polypeptide(L)'
;MESFIADDFMNHPGVRHCHSAGAIGIMAVKKCRAGYYFYFAHNTDSFALASMGGLDKEPHCTMSRLSEGSKIARGGLKIQLA
;
A
#
# COMPACT_ATOMS: atom_id res chain seq x y z
N MET A 1 6.42 4.56 -4.70
CA MET A 1 6.01 3.22 -4.22
C MET A 1 5.86 2.23 -5.37
N GLU A 2 5.42 2.66 -6.55
CA GLU A 2 5.38 1.79 -7.74
C GLU A 2 6.76 1.25 -8.14
N SER A 3 7.77 2.11 -8.26
CA SER A 3 9.16 1.71 -8.53
C SER A 3 9.72 0.75 -7.48
N PHE A 4 9.34 0.90 -6.20
CA PHE A 4 9.77 -0.04 -5.17
C PHE A 4 9.25 -1.46 -5.46
N ILE A 5 8.00 -1.59 -5.91
CA ILE A 5 7.46 -2.91 -6.25
C ILE A 5 8.07 -3.39 -7.57
N ALA A 6 8.03 -2.58 -8.62
CA ALA A 6 8.44 -2.99 -9.97
C ALA A 6 9.96 -3.22 -10.08
N ASP A 7 10.75 -2.31 -9.53
CA ASP A 7 12.19 -2.26 -9.73
C ASP A 7 12.95 -2.86 -8.55
N ASP A 8 12.63 -2.43 -7.32
CA ASP A 8 13.42 -2.87 -6.16
C ASP A 8 13.04 -4.29 -5.74
N PHE A 9 11.75 -4.61 -5.64
CA PHE A 9 11.26 -5.90 -5.16
C PHE A 9 11.17 -6.94 -6.28
N MET A 10 10.41 -6.68 -7.34
CA MET A 10 10.18 -7.69 -8.38
C MET A 10 11.42 -7.99 -9.23
N ASN A 11 12.37 -7.05 -9.38
CA ASN A 11 13.65 -7.33 -10.04
C ASN A 11 14.76 -7.78 -9.07
N HIS A 12 14.46 -7.88 -7.76
CA HIS A 12 15.43 -8.37 -6.79
C HIS A 12 15.89 -9.80 -7.16
N PRO A 13 17.19 -10.14 -7.11
CA PRO A 13 17.69 -11.46 -7.48
C PRO A 13 17.02 -12.61 -6.72
N GLY A 14 16.62 -12.36 -5.47
CA GLY A 14 15.89 -13.32 -4.64
C GLY A 14 14.39 -13.46 -4.92
N VAL A 15 13.82 -12.64 -5.82
CA VAL A 15 12.37 -12.57 -6.08
C VAL A 15 12.04 -12.78 -7.56
N ARG A 16 12.81 -12.23 -8.50
CA ARG A 16 12.48 -12.14 -9.95
C ARG A 16 12.20 -13.46 -10.69
N HIS A 17 12.47 -14.60 -10.06
CA HIS A 17 12.21 -15.94 -10.60
C HIS A 17 11.22 -16.74 -9.72
N CYS A 18 10.59 -16.08 -8.75
CA CYS A 18 9.55 -16.68 -7.92
C CYS A 18 8.28 -16.90 -8.74
N HIS A 19 7.58 -17.99 -8.46
CA HIS A 19 6.34 -18.37 -9.15
C HIS A 19 5.12 -17.52 -8.74
N SER A 20 5.24 -16.65 -7.72
CA SER A 20 4.15 -15.78 -7.27
C SER A 20 4.13 -14.48 -8.06
N ALA A 21 3.20 -14.33 -9.01
CA ALA A 21 3.02 -13.11 -9.81
C ALA A 21 2.46 -11.92 -8.99
N GLY A 22 1.58 -12.19 -8.02
CA GLY A 22 1.10 -11.22 -7.03
C GLY A 22 1.75 -11.49 -5.69
N ALA A 23 2.85 -10.79 -5.41
CA ALA A 23 3.79 -11.20 -4.37
C ALA A 23 3.79 -10.30 -3.14
N ILE A 24 3.40 -9.02 -3.28
CA ILE A 24 3.61 -8.05 -2.20
C ILE A 24 2.55 -6.95 -2.15
N GLY A 25 2.19 -6.59 -0.91
CA GLY A 25 1.60 -5.31 -0.56
C GLY A 25 2.52 -4.58 0.42
N ILE A 26 2.68 -3.28 0.22
CA ILE A 26 3.45 -2.40 1.10
C ILE A 26 2.58 -1.25 1.59
N MET A 27 2.80 -0.86 2.83
CA MET A 27 2.28 0.38 3.40
C MET A 27 3.40 1.13 4.11
N ALA A 28 3.48 2.43 3.89
CA ALA A 28 4.41 3.32 4.56
C ALA A 28 3.66 4.46 5.22
N VAL A 29 4.14 4.87 6.38
CA VAL A 29 3.60 6.01 7.12
C VAL A 29 4.60 7.15 7.08
N LYS A 30 4.17 8.31 6.57
CA LYS A 30 4.91 9.55 6.65
C LYS A 30 4.28 10.44 7.73
N LYS A 31 5.01 10.68 8.82
CA LYS A 31 4.67 11.69 9.82
C LYS A 31 5.25 13.04 9.42
N CYS A 32 4.45 14.09 9.43
CA CYS A 32 4.93 15.46 9.31
C CYS A 32 4.13 16.39 10.24
N ARG A 33 4.47 17.69 10.24
CA ARG A 33 3.73 18.69 11.05
C ARG A 33 2.24 18.76 10.70
N ALA A 34 1.87 18.42 9.46
CA ALA A 34 0.49 18.47 8.98
C ALA A 34 -0.34 17.19 9.26
N GLY A 35 0.24 16.21 9.94
CA GLY A 35 -0.43 14.95 10.28
C GLY A 35 0.34 13.69 9.85
N TYR A 36 -0.39 12.58 9.75
CA TYR A 36 0.13 11.30 9.28
C TYR A 36 -0.43 10.99 7.90
N TYR A 37 0.41 10.46 7.03
CA TYR A 37 0.02 10.06 5.68
C TYR A 37 0.36 8.60 5.49
N PHE A 38 -0.67 7.80 5.24
CA PHE A 38 -0.51 6.40 4.90
C PHE A 38 -0.48 6.33 3.38
N TYR A 39 0.56 5.75 2.83
CA TYR A 39 0.67 5.43 1.41
C TYR A 39 0.81 3.94 1.26
N PHE A 40 0.13 3.35 0.28
CA PHE A 40 0.23 1.93 0.02
C PHE A 40 0.33 1.64 -1.47
N ALA A 41 0.91 0.49 -1.79
CA ALA A 41 0.86 -0.10 -3.13
C ALA A 41 0.93 -1.62 -3.03
N HIS A 42 0.37 -2.32 -4.02
CA HIS A 42 0.43 -3.79 -4.09
C HIS A 42 0.32 -4.29 -5.53
N ASN A 43 0.90 -5.45 -5.81
CA ASN A 43 0.69 -6.20 -7.06
C ASN A 43 -0.13 -7.48 -6.88
N THR A 44 -0.70 -7.69 -5.69
CA THR A 44 -1.67 -8.76 -5.41
C THR A 44 -3.05 -8.40 -5.98
N ASP A 45 -3.93 -9.40 -6.15
CA ASP A 45 -5.33 -9.19 -6.55
C ASP A 45 -6.05 -8.22 -5.61
N SER A 46 -5.75 -8.31 -4.31
CA SER A 46 -6.29 -7.40 -3.30
C SER A 46 -5.36 -7.20 -2.11
N PHE A 47 -5.53 -6.06 -1.43
CA PHE A 47 -4.82 -5.70 -0.20
C PHE A 47 -5.78 -5.06 0.80
N ALA A 48 -6.00 -5.74 1.92
CA ALA A 48 -6.86 -5.27 3.01
C ALA A 48 -6.10 -4.26 3.88
N LEU A 49 -6.71 -3.10 4.12
CA LEU A 49 -6.12 -1.98 4.83
C LEU A 49 -7.09 -1.46 5.89
N ALA A 50 -6.53 -1.03 7.02
CA ALA A 50 -7.28 -0.36 8.08
C ALA A 50 -6.47 0.81 8.66
N SER A 51 -7.18 1.84 9.11
CA SER A 51 -6.59 2.98 9.82
C SER A 51 -7.54 3.50 10.88
N MET A 52 -6.98 4.01 11.98
CA MET A 52 -7.74 4.68 13.03
C MET A 52 -6.85 5.75 13.67
N GLY A 53 -7.27 7.00 13.57
CA GLY A 53 -6.72 8.13 14.30
C GLY A 53 -7.33 8.24 15.71
N GLY A 54 -6.68 8.98 16.61
CA GLY A 54 -7.18 9.16 17.98
C GLY A 54 -8.49 9.94 18.09
N LEU A 55 -8.92 10.62 17.03
CA LEU A 55 -10.20 11.32 16.95
C LEU A 55 -11.28 10.53 16.20
N ASP A 56 -10.93 9.41 15.59
CA ASP A 56 -11.88 8.60 14.82
C ASP A 56 -12.77 7.84 15.81
N LYS A 57 -14.09 7.87 15.58
CA LYS A 57 -15.05 7.12 16.41
C LYS A 57 -14.95 5.60 16.19
N GLU A 58 -14.51 5.20 15.00
CA GLU A 58 -14.40 3.82 14.56
C GLU A 58 -13.27 3.71 13.50
N PRO A 59 -12.69 2.52 13.29
CA PRO A 59 -11.66 2.34 12.27
C PRO A 59 -12.24 2.46 10.85
N HIS A 60 -11.46 3.04 9.95
CA HIS A 60 -11.73 3.02 8.51
C HIS A 60 -11.06 1.80 7.89
N CYS A 61 -11.83 0.97 7.19
CA CYS A 61 -11.36 -0.23 6.51
C CYS A 61 -11.62 -0.14 5.01
N THR A 62 -10.66 -0.60 4.21
CA THR A 62 -10.83 -0.70 2.76
C THR A 62 -10.12 -1.94 2.20
N MET A 63 -10.65 -2.47 1.10
CA MET A 63 -10.03 -3.52 0.33
C MET A 63 -9.58 -2.91 -0.99
N SER A 64 -8.29 -2.60 -1.11
CA SER A 64 -7.75 -2.18 -2.41
C SER A 64 -7.70 -3.38 -3.35
N ARG A 65 -8.11 -3.20 -4.59
CA ARG A 65 -8.16 -4.25 -5.61
C ARG A 65 -7.38 -3.80 -6.84
N LEU A 66 -6.70 -4.75 -7.47
CA LEU A 66 -6.01 -4.49 -8.72
C LEU A 66 -7.05 -4.26 -9.82
N SER A 67 -6.98 -3.10 -10.48
CA SER A 67 -7.84 -2.80 -11.62
C SER A 67 -7.44 -3.60 -12.85
N GLU A 68 -8.41 -3.89 -13.72
CA GLU A 68 -8.15 -4.62 -14.98
C GLU A 68 -7.04 -3.93 -15.80
N GLY A 69 -6.10 -4.72 -16.31
CA GLY A 69 -4.94 -4.24 -17.06
C GLY A 69 -3.84 -3.54 -16.25
N SER A 70 -4.06 -3.27 -14.96
CA SER A 70 -3.04 -2.68 -14.08
C SER A 70 -2.14 -3.76 -13.47
N LYS A 71 -0.86 -3.46 -13.30
CA LYS A 71 0.11 -4.37 -12.63
C LYS A 71 0.31 -4.05 -11.15
N ILE A 72 0.07 -2.80 -10.77
CA ILE A 72 0.26 -2.31 -9.40
C ILE A 72 -0.92 -1.39 -9.07
N ALA A 73 -1.60 -1.66 -7.97
CA ALA A 73 -2.57 -0.74 -7.37
C ALA A 73 -1.90 0.12 -6.31
N ARG A 74 -2.39 1.35 -6.10
CA ARG A 74 -1.83 2.32 -5.17
C ARG A 74 -2.90 3.21 -4.57
N GLY A 75 -2.65 3.73 -3.38
CA GLY A 75 -3.52 4.70 -2.75
C GLY A 75 -2.86 5.36 -1.55
N GLY A 76 -3.62 6.22 -0.90
CA GLY A 76 -3.18 6.85 0.34
C GLY A 76 -4.31 7.51 1.10
N LEU A 77 -4.06 7.73 2.38
CA LEU A 77 -4.98 8.34 3.32
C LEU A 77 -4.22 9.33 4.21
N LYS A 78 -4.77 10.52 4.39
CA LYS A 78 -4.28 11.47 5.40
C LYS A 78 -5.09 11.28 6.68
N ILE A 79 -4.40 11.01 7.78
CA ILE A 79 -4.97 11.06 9.14
C ILE A 79 -4.65 12.43 9.72
N GLN A 80 -5.69 13.20 10.02
CA GLN A 80 -5.53 14.50 10.65
C GLN A 80 -5.19 14.32 12.13
N LEU A 81 -4.29 15.17 12.61
CA LEU A 81 -4.12 15.40 14.04
C LEU A 81 -4.97 16.62 14.39
N ALA A 82 -5.58 16.57 15.57
CA ALA A 82 -6.45 17.62 16.13
C ALA A 82 -5.99 19.05 15.81
#